data_AF-A0A937B6G3-F1
#
_entry.id   AF-A0A937B6G3-F1
#
_cell.length_a   1.000
_cell.length_b   1.000
_cell.length_c   1.000
_cell.angle_alpha   90.00
_cell.angle_beta   90.00
_cell.angle_gamma   90.00
#
_symmetry.space_group_name_H-M   'P 1'
#
loop_
_entity.id
_entity.type
_entity.pdbx_description
1 polymer ?
#
loop_
_entity_poly.entity_id
_entity_poly.type
_entity_poly.pdbx_seq_one_letter_code
_entity_poly.pdbx_strand_id
1 'polypeptide(L)'
;MKKIYLFFCFTLFATLSIAQIKIKPQLVYGLDLYQWYRNPYCSTCVNKEASSSGTSLISTPIGAKVIIGKNNFSIATELGANFGWFTLDINQYKGVGSLAFPAMVKANFGALSGFSKNKLLGYSIGGGIQYSKTELYGLTKKYDHLERKFFPTYIGEIGFGGGISGMQVSWNTKIGIGPNHGMVIQNSIQFYMNFKKDKKSDSSTLKKNL
;
A
#
# COMPACT_ATOMS: atom_id res chain seq x y z
N MET A 1 -26.34 -18.67 -17.76
CA MET A 1 -25.34 -17.77 -17.13
C MET A 1 -24.53 -18.45 -16.02
N LYS A 2 -25.12 -19.03 -14.95
CA LYS A 2 -24.37 -19.70 -13.85
C LYS A 2 -23.37 -20.80 -14.30
N LYS A 3 -23.71 -21.62 -15.29
CA LYS A 3 -22.83 -22.69 -15.81
C LYS A 3 -21.59 -22.18 -16.55
N ILE A 4 -21.69 -20.98 -17.15
CA ILE A 4 -20.56 -20.33 -17.86
C ILE A 4 -19.54 -19.79 -16.87
N TYR A 5 -19.98 -19.18 -15.76
CA TYR A 5 -19.08 -18.76 -14.68
C TYR A 5 -18.37 -19.95 -14.04
N LEU A 6 -19.07 -21.08 -13.85
CA LEU A 6 -18.48 -22.28 -13.29
C LEU A 6 -17.40 -22.87 -14.21
N PHE A 7 -17.67 -22.92 -15.52
CA PHE A 7 -16.71 -23.38 -16.52
C PHE A 7 -15.50 -22.45 -16.62
N PHE A 8 -15.73 -21.13 -16.57
CA PHE A 8 -14.66 -20.13 -16.55
C PHE A 8 -13.80 -20.22 -15.29
N CYS A 9 -14.41 -20.41 -14.11
CA CYS A 9 -13.69 -20.63 -12.86
C CYS A 9 -12.88 -21.93 -12.90
N PHE A 10 -13.43 -23.01 -13.48
CA PHE A 10 -12.76 -24.30 -13.56
C PHE A 10 -11.59 -24.30 -14.55
N THR A 11 -11.72 -23.63 -15.70
CA THR A 11 -10.62 -23.44 -16.66
C THR A 11 -9.54 -22.50 -16.10
N LEU A 12 -9.92 -21.48 -15.34
CA LEU A 12 -8.98 -20.65 -14.59
C LEU A 12 -8.22 -21.47 -13.53
N PHE A 13 -8.89 -22.38 -12.83
CA PHE A 13 -8.28 -23.25 -11.83
C PHE A 13 -7.33 -24.31 -12.44
N ALA A 14 -7.72 -24.93 -13.54
CA ALA A 14 -6.90 -25.94 -14.22
C ALA A 14 -5.61 -25.36 -14.82
N THR A 15 -5.64 -24.11 -15.29
CA THR A 15 -4.43 -23.42 -15.80
C THR A 15 -3.50 -22.95 -14.68
N LEU A 16 -4.01 -22.77 -13.44
CA LEU A 16 -3.20 -22.49 -12.26
C LEU A 16 -2.40 -23.71 -11.80
N SER A 17 -2.88 -24.94 -12.00
CA SER A 17 -2.21 -26.18 -11.56
C SER A 17 -0.91 -26.51 -12.32
N ILE A 18 -0.73 -25.99 -13.54
CA ILE A 18 0.48 -26.18 -14.37
C ILE A 18 1.45 -24.99 -14.20
N ALA A 19 1.02 -23.93 -13.53
CA ALA A 19 1.86 -22.78 -13.25
C ALA A 19 2.76 -23.07 -12.04
N GLN A 20 4.08 -23.00 -12.23
CA GLN A 20 5.05 -22.87 -11.14
C GLN A 20 4.83 -21.53 -10.44
N ILE A 21 3.82 -21.48 -9.56
CA ILE A 21 3.48 -20.33 -8.75
C ILE A 21 4.57 -20.17 -7.70
N LYS A 22 5.18 -18.99 -7.67
CA LYS A 22 6.18 -18.65 -6.65
C LYS A 22 5.54 -17.74 -5.62
N ILE A 23 5.85 -17.97 -4.35
CA ILE A 23 5.41 -17.15 -3.22
C ILE A 23 6.64 -16.45 -2.64
N LYS A 24 6.55 -15.14 -2.43
CA LYS A 24 7.63 -14.33 -1.85
C LYS A 24 7.10 -13.37 -0.79
N PRO A 25 7.50 -13.51 0.48
CA PRO A 25 7.28 -12.48 1.48
C PRO A 25 8.29 -11.33 1.30
N GLN A 26 7.82 -10.10 1.50
CA GLN A 26 8.60 -8.88 1.46
C GLN A 26 8.27 -7.96 2.63
N LEU A 27 9.28 -7.23 3.10
CA LEU A 27 9.11 -6.08 3.97
C LEU A 27 8.88 -4.84 3.12
N VAL A 28 7.95 -3.99 3.54
CA VAL A 28 7.64 -2.70 2.95
C VAL A 28 8.13 -1.62 3.90
N TYR A 29 8.91 -0.69 3.38
CA TYR A 29 9.32 0.52 4.08
C TYR A 29 9.23 1.70 3.12
N GLY A 30 8.82 2.88 3.55
CA GLY A 30 8.76 4.02 2.66
C GLY A 30 8.74 5.35 3.35
N LEU A 31 8.56 6.37 2.53
CA LEU A 31 8.47 7.76 2.91
C LEU A 31 7.31 8.39 2.13
N ASP A 32 6.29 8.93 2.81
CA ASP A 32 5.33 9.76 2.09
C ASP A 32 5.89 11.17 1.94
N LEU A 33 5.92 11.62 0.70
CA LEU A 33 6.29 12.96 0.31
C LEU A 33 5.14 13.94 0.51
N TYR A 34 3.91 13.43 0.40
CA TYR A 34 2.70 14.21 0.57
C TYR A 34 1.58 13.31 1.08
N GLN A 35 0.88 13.79 2.10
CA GLN A 35 -0.35 13.15 2.57
C GLN A 35 -1.41 14.19 2.91
N TRP A 36 -2.65 13.90 2.54
CA TRP A 36 -3.80 14.72 2.85
C TRP A 36 -4.98 13.82 3.21
N TYR A 37 -5.56 14.09 4.37
CA TYR A 37 -6.71 13.40 4.91
C TYR A 37 -7.85 14.41 5.06
N ARG A 38 -9.03 14.00 4.64
CA ARG A 38 -10.29 14.66 4.95
C ARG A 38 -11.05 13.76 5.90
N ASN A 39 -11.32 14.29 7.09
CA ASN A 39 -12.13 13.60 8.09
C ASN A 39 -13.60 13.55 7.63
N PRO A 40 -14.32 12.46 7.90
CA PRO A 40 -15.75 12.36 7.62
C PRO A 40 -16.54 13.51 8.29
N TYR A 41 -17.52 14.07 7.59
CA TYR A 41 -18.46 14.99 8.23
C TYR A 41 -19.22 14.28 9.34
N CYS A 42 -19.41 15.00 10.44
CA CYS A 42 -20.20 14.56 11.57
C CYS A 42 -21.34 15.56 11.79
N SER A 43 -22.57 15.11 11.63
CA SER A 43 -23.78 15.92 11.81
C SER A 43 -24.11 16.21 13.28
N THR A 44 -23.58 15.41 14.21
CA THR A 44 -23.81 15.52 15.67
C THR A 44 -22.63 16.14 16.44
N CYS A 45 -21.54 16.49 15.76
CA CYS A 45 -20.36 17.05 16.40
C CYS A 45 -20.43 18.60 16.42
N VAL A 46 -20.08 19.21 17.55
CA VAL A 46 -20.23 20.65 17.85
C VAL A 46 -19.45 21.58 16.91
N ASN A 47 -18.50 21.07 16.11
CA ASN A 47 -17.74 21.86 15.15
C ASN A 47 -17.79 21.26 13.73
N LYS A 48 -18.64 21.85 12.88
CA LYS A 48 -18.80 21.49 11.45
C LYS A 48 -17.59 21.86 10.57
N GLU A 49 -16.65 22.64 11.09
CA GLU A 49 -15.61 23.32 10.30
C GLU A 49 -14.29 22.54 10.16
N ALA A 50 -14.22 21.34 10.75
CA ALA A 50 -12.99 20.63 11.07
C ALA A 50 -12.69 19.46 10.10
N SER A 51 -12.72 19.71 8.79
CA SER A 51 -12.87 18.61 7.82
C SER A 51 -11.56 18.03 7.26
N SER A 52 -10.37 18.59 7.48
CA SER A 52 -9.15 18.06 6.83
C SER A 52 -7.86 18.28 7.62
N SER A 53 -6.95 17.32 7.57
CA SER A 53 -5.57 17.40 8.05
C SER A 53 -4.61 16.90 6.98
N GLY A 54 -3.50 17.59 6.72
CA GLY A 54 -2.51 17.19 5.74
C GLY A 54 -1.09 17.51 6.18
N THR A 55 -0.11 16.87 5.56
CA THR A 55 1.27 17.30 5.73
C THR A 55 2.09 17.01 4.49
N SER A 56 3.07 17.89 4.30
CA SER A 56 4.11 17.77 3.30
C SER A 56 5.41 17.19 3.89
N LEU A 57 5.43 16.79 5.16
CA LEU A 57 6.64 16.30 5.82
C LEU A 57 6.48 14.90 6.43
N ILE A 58 7.17 13.97 5.77
CA ILE A 58 7.72 12.69 6.22
C ILE A 58 6.78 11.91 7.13
N SER A 59 5.95 11.07 6.53
CA SER A 59 5.41 9.89 7.21
C SER A 59 6.22 8.66 6.87
N THR A 60 6.14 7.66 7.73
CA THR A 60 6.89 6.41 7.57
C THR A 60 5.90 5.25 7.42
N PRO A 61 5.54 4.85 6.18
CA PRO A 61 4.87 3.59 5.95
C PRO A 61 5.82 2.41 6.20
N ILE A 62 5.38 1.48 7.03
CA ILE A 62 6.01 0.18 7.26
C ILE A 62 4.97 -0.92 7.09
N GLY A 63 5.33 -2.05 6.50
CA GLY A 63 4.37 -3.13 6.28
C GLY A 63 4.99 -4.44 5.84
N ALA A 64 4.13 -5.43 5.67
CA ALA A 64 4.45 -6.74 5.13
C ALA A 64 3.64 -6.98 3.85
N LYS A 65 4.30 -7.52 2.83
CA LYS A 65 3.69 -7.84 1.55
C LYS A 65 3.98 -9.30 1.19
N VAL A 66 2.98 -10.04 0.76
CA VAL A 66 3.14 -11.39 0.21
C VAL A 66 2.79 -11.34 -1.26
N ILE A 67 3.72 -11.75 -2.11
CA ILE A 67 3.55 -11.79 -3.56
C ILE A 67 3.40 -13.24 -4.01
N ILE A 68 2.42 -13.49 -4.89
CA ILE A 68 2.17 -14.76 -5.55
C ILE A 68 2.16 -14.53 -7.07
N GLY A 69 3.05 -15.17 -7.82
CA GLY A 69 3.06 -15.00 -9.28
C GLY A 69 4.29 -15.48 -10.03
N LYS A 70 4.57 -14.81 -11.16
CA LYS A 70 5.63 -15.12 -12.15
C LYS A 70 6.43 -13.86 -12.53
N ASN A 71 7.45 -14.04 -13.36
CA ASN A 71 8.43 -13.00 -13.76
C ASN A 71 7.84 -11.71 -14.35
N ASN A 72 6.62 -11.70 -14.89
CA ASN A 72 6.04 -10.52 -15.54
C ASN A 72 4.73 -10.05 -14.91
N PHE A 73 4.13 -10.88 -14.06
CA PHE A 73 2.85 -10.62 -13.45
C PHE A 73 2.78 -11.31 -12.10
N SER A 74 2.33 -10.59 -11.09
CA SER A 74 2.06 -11.16 -9.77
C SER A 74 0.95 -10.42 -9.06
N ILE A 75 0.26 -11.13 -8.18
CA ILE A 75 -0.73 -10.58 -7.27
C ILE A 75 -0.08 -10.52 -5.90
N ALA A 76 -0.24 -9.40 -5.21
CA ALA A 76 0.31 -9.19 -3.89
C ALA A 76 -0.78 -8.76 -2.91
N THR A 77 -0.69 -9.24 -1.68
CA THR A 77 -1.45 -8.70 -0.55
C THR A 77 -0.48 -7.97 0.36
N GLU A 78 -0.83 -6.76 0.77
CA GLU A 78 0.00 -5.87 1.57
C GLU A 78 -0.78 -5.37 2.78
N LEU A 79 -0.17 -5.48 3.95
CA LEU A 79 -0.67 -4.95 5.21
C LEU A 79 0.37 -4.00 5.76
N GLY A 80 -0.04 -2.83 6.24
CA GLY A 80 0.90 -1.85 6.74
C GLY A 80 0.34 -0.97 7.85
N ALA A 81 1.24 -0.16 8.40
CA ALA A 81 0.98 0.95 9.28
C ALA A 81 1.76 2.15 8.77
N ASN A 82 1.13 3.33 8.77
CA ASN A 82 1.71 4.56 8.31
C ASN A 82 1.62 5.60 9.43
N PHE A 83 2.79 6.03 9.90
CA PHE A 83 2.93 6.99 10.99
C PHE A 83 3.30 8.35 10.43
N GLY A 84 2.35 9.29 10.47
CA GLY A 84 2.56 10.67 10.02
C GLY A 84 2.91 11.58 11.18
N TRP A 85 4.18 11.57 11.62
CA TRP A 85 4.69 12.31 12.78
C TRP A 85 4.34 13.80 12.80
N PHE A 86 4.33 14.45 11.63
CA PHE A 86 4.11 15.89 11.50
C PHE A 86 2.84 16.21 10.70
N THR A 87 1.82 15.36 10.81
CA THR A 87 0.51 15.63 10.16
C THR A 87 -0.20 16.75 10.87
N LEU A 88 -0.53 17.85 10.17
CA LEU A 88 -1.13 19.03 10.78
C LEU A 88 -2.47 19.37 10.12
N ASP A 89 -3.41 19.90 10.89
CA ASP A 89 -4.53 20.63 10.30
C ASP A 89 -4.09 22.06 10.00
N ILE A 90 -3.82 22.34 8.72
CA ILE A 90 -3.33 23.65 8.24
C ILE A 90 -4.39 24.75 8.42
N ASN A 91 -5.68 24.41 8.44
CA ASN A 91 -6.75 25.40 8.50
C ASN A 91 -7.07 25.84 9.93
N GLN A 92 -7.00 24.92 10.90
CA GLN A 92 -7.50 25.19 12.25
C GLN A 92 -6.52 24.82 13.39
N TYR A 93 -5.29 24.37 13.07
CA TYR A 93 -4.22 24.03 14.02
C TYR A 93 -4.71 23.22 15.23
N LYS A 94 -5.44 22.14 14.94
CA LYS A 94 -6.16 21.35 15.96
C LYS A 94 -5.26 20.43 16.74
N GLY A 95 -4.36 19.75 16.04
CA GLY A 95 -3.51 18.71 16.60
C GLY A 95 -2.53 18.21 15.55
N VAL A 96 -1.60 17.39 16.02
CA VAL A 96 -0.48 16.85 15.25
C VAL A 96 -0.56 15.33 15.21
N GLY A 97 -0.03 14.74 14.15
CA GLY A 97 0.13 13.30 14.04
C GLY A 97 -1.02 12.65 13.28
N SER A 98 -0.71 11.59 12.54
CA SER A 98 -1.70 10.69 11.97
C SER A 98 -1.21 9.24 12.01
N LEU A 99 -2.17 8.33 12.07
CA LEU A 99 -1.94 6.90 12.01
C LEU A 99 -2.90 6.29 10.99
N ALA A 100 -2.38 5.52 10.06
CA ALA A 100 -3.19 4.81 9.09
C ALA A 100 -2.78 3.35 8.95
N PHE A 101 -3.77 2.46 8.82
CA PHE A 101 -3.58 1.03 8.62
C PHE A 101 -4.14 0.62 7.26
N PRO A 102 -3.34 0.66 6.19
CA PRO A 102 -3.75 0.17 4.89
C PRO A 102 -3.69 -1.37 4.81
N ALA A 103 -4.73 -1.96 4.23
CA ALA A 103 -4.79 -3.34 3.79
C ALA A 103 -5.15 -3.37 2.30
N MET A 104 -4.26 -3.92 1.47
CA MET A 104 -4.22 -3.71 0.03
C MET A 104 -4.05 -5.03 -0.73
N VAL A 105 -4.70 -5.14 -1.89
CA VAL A 105 -4.39 -6.13 -2.92
C VAL A 105 -3.89 -5.40 -4.17
N LYS A 106 -2.74 -5.81 -4.69
CA LYS A 106 -2.05 -5.17 -5.83
C LYS A 106 -1.75 -6.19 -6.93
N ALA A 107 -2.07 -5.84 -8.17
CA ALA A 107 -1.55 -6.50 -9.36
C ALA A 107 -0.25 -5.78 -9.78
N ASN A 108 0.83 -6.52 -9.93
CA ASN A 108 2.15 -5.99 -10.24
C ASN A 108 2.64 -6.54 -11.59
N PHE A 109 3.23 -5.68 -12.39
CA PHE A 109 3.69 -5.97 -13.75
C PHE A 109 5.17 -5.63 -13.92
N GLY A 110 5.87 -6.40 -14.74
CA GLY A 110 7.27 -6.14 -15.08
C GLY A 110 8.21 -6.25 -13.88
N ALA A 111 9.09 -5.26 -13.66
CA ALA A 111 10.06 -5.26 -12.57
C ALA A 111 9.41 -5.33 -11.17
N LEU A 112 8.21 -4.75 -11.02
CA LEU A 112 7.47 -4.77 -9.76
C LEU A 112 6.81 -6.13 -9.44
N SER A 113 6.87 -7.09 -10.37
CA SER A 113 6.36 -8.45 -10.11
C SER A 113 7.12 -9.17 -8.99
N GLY A 114 8.34 -8.72 -8.64
CA GLY A 114 9.23 -9.35 -7.65
C GLY A 114 9.93 -10.63 -8.11
N PHE A 115 9.64 -11.08 -9.33
CA PHE A 115 10.26 -12.27 -9.94
C PHE A 115 11.07 -11.96 -11.20
N SER A 116 10.88 -10.77 -11.80
CA SER A 116 11.67 -10.37 -12.97
C SER A 116 13.13 -10.16 -12.60
N LYS A 117 14.04 -10.75 -13.37
CA LYS A 117 15.49 -10.48 -13.31
C LYS A 117 15.99 -9.58 -14.45
N ASN A 118 15.20 -9.44 -15.52
CA ASN A 118 15.63 -8.86 -16.79
C ASN A 118 14.94 -7.52 -17.11
N LYS A 119 14.04 -7.05 -16.24
CA LYS A 119 13.32 -5.78 -16.44
C LYS A 119 13.69 -4.80 -15.34
N LEU A 120 14.02 -3.58 -15.75
CA LEU A 120 14.37 -2.48 -14.84
C LEU A 120 13.14 -1.69 -14.40
N LEU A 121 12.06 -1.71 -15.18
CA LEU A 121 10.82 -0.96 -14.92
C LEU A 121 9.58 -1.85 -14.84
N GLY A 122 8.60 -1.38 -14.09
CA GLY A 122 7.32 -2.03 -13.88
C GLY A 122 6.30 -1.04 -13.31
N TYR A 123 5.06 -1.47 -13.29
CA TYR A 123 3.96 -0.72 -12.70
C TYR A 123 3.08 -1.65 -11.87
N SER A 124 2.30 -1.08 -10.97
CA SER A 124 1.34 -1.78 -10.16
C SER A 124 0.04 -1.00 -10.08
N ILE A 125 -1.05 -1.72 -9.93
CA ILE A 125 -2.37 -1.17 -9.66
C ILE A 125 -2.98 -1.99 -8.55
N GLY A 126 -3.57 -1.34 -7.57
CA GLY A 126 -4.18 -2.03 -6.44
C GLY A 126 -5.31 -1.26 -5.82
N GLY A 127 -6.01 -1.94 -4.95
CA GLY A 127 -7.08 -1.37 -4.15
C GLY A 127 -7.22 -2.09 -2.83
N GLY A 128 -7.90 -1.44 -1.90
CA GLY A 128 -8.00 -1.94 -0.55
C GLY A 128 -8.82 -1.05 0.36
N ILE A 129 -8.65 -1.28 1.66
CA ILE A 129 -9.26 -0.49 2.72
C ILE A 129 -8.16 0.11 3.59
N GLN A 130 -8.36 1.34 4.04
CA GLN A 130 -7.47 1.98 4.99
C GLN A 130 -8.27 2.52 6.16
N TYR A 131 -7.83 2.21 7.36
CA TYR A 131 -8.34 2.83 8.58
C TYR A 131 -7.42 3.96 8.98
N SER A 132 -7.92 5.18 9.02
CA SER A 132 -7.13 6.38 9.33
C SER A 132 -7.62 7.06 10.60
N LYS A 133 -6.69 7.59 11.38
CA LYS A 133 -6.92 8.47 12.52
C LYS A 133 -5.95 9.64 12.43
N THR A 134 -6.47 10.85 12.57
CA THR A 134 -5.71 12.09 12.55
C THR A 134 -5.70 12.70 13.95
N GLU A 135 -4.84 13.69 14.19
CA GLU A 135 -4.78 14.45 15.45
C GLU A 135 -4.45 13.52 16.64
N LEU A 136 -3.32 12.80 16.57
CA LEU A 136 -2.91 11.86 17.61
C LEU A 136 -2.51 12.53 18.92
N TYR A 137 -1.94 13.73 18.87
CA TYR A 137 -1.45 14.46 20.05
C TYR A 137 -1.44 15.98 19.80
N GLY A 138 -1.29 16.77 20.86
CA GLY A 138 -1.23 18.23 20.77
C GLY A 138 -2.58 18.88 20.48
N LEU A 139 -3.67 18.29 20.96
CA LEU A 139 -5.01 18.88 20.84
C LEU A 139 -5.06 20.24 21.54
N THR A 140 -5.48 21.29 20.84
CA THR A 140 -5.70 22.59 21.46
C THR A 140 -6.87 22.50 22.46
N LYS A 141 -6.85 23.27 23.56
CA LYS A 141 -7.88 23.21 24.64
C LYS A 141 -9.34 23.31 24.15
N LYS A 142 -9.57 23.98 23.02
CA LYS A 142 -10.89 24.08 22.35
C LYS A 142 -11.38 22.76 21.75
N TYR A 143 -10.51 21.78 21.59
CA TYR A 143 -10.69 20.53 20.86
C TYR A 143 -10.32 19.29 21.69
N ASP A 144 -9.98 19.47 22.98
CA ASP A 144 -9.54 18.39 23.88
C ASP A 144 -10.63 17.34 24.17
N HIS A 145 -11.90 17.67 23.88
CA HIS A 145 -13.04 16.76 23.97
C HIS A 145 -13.32 15.96 22.68
N LEU A 146 -12.51 16.13 21.63
CA LEU A 146 -12.69 15.40 20.36
C LEU A 146 -12.04 14.02 20.44
N GLU A 147 -12.83 13.01 20.79
CA GLU A 147 -12.43 11.62 20.56
C GLU A 147 -12.51 11.28 19.06
N ARG A 148 -11.37 11.32 18.38
CA ARG A 148 -11.28 10.88 16.97
C ARG A 148 -11.20 9.35 16.89
N LYS A 149 -12.27 8.73 16.42
CA LYS A 149 -12.32 7.31 16.05
C LYS A 149 -11.64 7.09 14.70
N PHE A 150 -11.13 5.89 14.47
CA PHE A 150 -10.67 5.50 13.13
C PHE A 150 -11.82 5.56 12.14
N PHE A 151 -11.56 6.07 10.95
CA PHE A 151 -12.51 6.07 9.85
C PHE A 151 -11.99 5.22 8.69
N PRO A 152 -12.86 4.39 8.07
CA PRO A 152 -12.48 3.58 6.92
C PRO A 152 -12.52 4.41 5.62
N THR A 153 -11.60 4.14 4.71
CA THR A 153 -11.64 4.62 3.33
C THR A 153 -11.33 3.47 2.37
N TYR A 154 -12.06 3.42 1.25
CA TYR A 154 -11.72 2.55 0.13
C TYR A 154 -10.65 3.24 -0.68
N ILE A 155 -9.50 2.60 -0.82
CA ILE A 155 -8.32 3.18 -1.45
C ILE A 155 -8.02 2.47 -2.77
N GLY A 156 -7.62 3.24 -3.77
CA GLY A 156 -6.96 2.79 -4.98
C GLY A 156 -5.53 3.32 -5.02
N GLU A 157 -4.60 2.53 -5.55
CA GLU A 157 -3.19 2.90 -5.67
C GLU A 157 -2.66 2.52 -7.04
N ILE A 158 -1.87 3.42 -7.62
CA ILE A 158 -1.02 3.15 -8.76
C ILE A 158 0.43 3.31 -8.35
N GLY A 159 1.27 2.41 -8.82
CA GLY A 159 2.70 2.42 -8.52
C GLY A 159 3.53 2.30 -9.79
N PHE A 160 4.64 3.03 -9.86
CA PHE A 160 5.61 2.96 -10.95
C PHE A 160 7.01 2.86 -10.36
N GLY A 161 7.81 1.92 -10.86
CA GLY A 161 9.08 1.65 -10.22
C GLY A 161 9.91 0.58 -10.88
N GLY A 162 11.00 0.24 -10.20
CA GLY A 162 12.01 -0.68 -10.68
C GLY A 162 12.60 -1.50 -9.55
N GLY A 163 13.31 -2.57 -9.89
CA GLY A 163 13.95 -3.41 -8.89
C GLY A 163 15.15 -4.15 -9.42
N ILE A 164 16.16 -4.29 -8.57
CA ILE A 164 17.38 -5.02 -8.86
C ILE A 164 17.67 -5.94 -7.68
N SER A 165 17.95 -7.21 -7.96
CA SER A 165 18.54 -8.15 -7.00
C SER A 165 17.82 -8.25 -5.63
N GLY A 166 16.49 -8.33 -5.62
CA GLY A 166 15.70 -8.60 -4.42
C GLY A 166 15.27 -7.37 -3.61
N MET A 167 15.61 -6.18 -4.09
CA MET A 167 15.04 -4.91 -3.65
C MET A 167 14.26 -4.28 -4.81
N GLN A 168 13.10 -3.70 -4.51
CA GLN A 168 12.32 -2.90 -5.45
C GLN A 168 12.05 -1.54 -4.86
N VAL A 169 11.97 -0.52 -5.71
CA VAL A 169 11.61 0.85 -5.36
C VAL A 169 10.44 1.24 -6.25
N SER A 170 9.41 1.82 -5.66
CA SER A 170 8.22 2.30 -6.38
C SER A 170 7.81 3.66 -5.85
N TRP A 171 7.50 4.55 -6.78
CA TRP A 171 6.65 5.70 -6.51
C TRP A 171 5.21 5.22 -6.51
N ASN A 172 4.44 5.50 -5.46
CA ASN A 172 3.03 5.15 -5.40
C ASN A 172 2.17 6.38 -5.11
N THR A 173 1.09 6.51 -5.87
CA THR A 173 0.03 7.49 -5.65
C THR A 173 -1.23 6.75 -5.26
N LYS A 174 -1.74 7.08 -4.07
CA LYS A 174 -2.93 6.48 -3.47
C LYS A 174 -4.01 7.53 -3.29
N ILE A 175 -5.23 7.18 -3.68
CA ILE A 175 -6.43 8.00 -3.51
C ILE A 175 -7.48 7.14 -2.83
N GLY A 176 -8.16 7.67 -1.81
CA GLY A 176 -9.22 6.97 -1.12
C GLY A 176 -10.44 7.83 -0.83
N ILE A 177 -11.60 7.18 -0.82
CA ILE A 177 -12.90 7.78 -0.53
C ILE A 177 -13.57 6.97 0.59
N GLY A 178 -14.09 7.65 1.59
CA GLY A 178 -14.77 7.09 2.74
C GLY A 178 -16.16 7.67 2.96
N PRO A 179 -16.88 7.18 3.97
CA PRO A 179 -18.21 7.68 4.32
C PRO A 179 -18.15 9.17 4.70
N ASN A 180 -19.27 9.86 4.51
CA ASN A 180 -19.45 11.29 4.81
C ASN A 180 -18.34 12.18 4.24
N HIS A 181 -17.94 11.93 2.99
CA HIS A 181 -16.89 12.68 2.28
C HIS A 181 -15.48 12.56 2.88
N GLY A 182 -15.22 11.51 3.67
CA GLY A 182 -13.86 11.17 4.07
C GLY A 182 -12.99 10.93 2.83
N MET A 183 -11.76 11.41 2.83
CA MET A 183 -10.89 11.33 1.64
C MET A 183 -9.43 11.19 2.05
N VAL A 184 -8.64 10.50 1.23
CA VAL A 184 -7.20 10.33 1.42
C VAL A 184 -6.50 10.56 0.10
N ILE A 185 -5.41 11.32 0.11
CA ILE A 185 -4.44 11.40 -0.99
C ILE A 185 -3.07 11.19 -0.38
N GLN A 186 -2.28 10.26 -0.93
CA GLN A 186 -0.91 10.00 -0.49
C GLN A 186 0.00 9.80 -1.71
N ASN A 187 1.17 10.43 -1.68
CA ASN A 187 2.26 10.16 -2.62
C ASN A 187 3.46 9.68 -1.83
N SER A 188 3.97 8.51 -2.18
CA SER A 188 4.97 7.80 -1.40
C SER A 188 6.06 7.21 -2.28
N ILE A 189 7.28 7.15 -1.75
CA ILE A 189 8.33 6.30 -2.27
C ILE A 189 8.41 5.09 -1.34
N GLN A 190 8.20 3.89 -1.87
CA GLN A 190 8.26 2.65 -1.11
C GLN A 190 9.35 1.73 -1.63
N PHE A 191 10.06 1.14 -0.67
CA PHE A 191 11.08 0.12 -0.82
C PHE A 191 10.48 -1.23 -0.41
N TYR A 192 10.64 -2.22 -1.28
CA TYR A 192 10.21 -3.59 -1.03
C TYR A 192 11.43 -4.49 -0.96
N MET A 193 11.66 -5.11 0.18
CA MET A 193 12.82 -5.98 0.42
C MET A 193 12.38 -7.42 0.61
N ASN A 194 12.97 -8.36 -0.14
CA ASN A 194 12.69 -9.78 0.06
C ASN A 194 13.25 -10.25 1.41
N PHE A 195 12.45 -10.99 2.19
CA PHE A 195 12.93 -11.61 3.44
C PHE A 195 14.06 -12.64 3.19
N LYS A 196 14.03 -13.32 2.04
CA LYS A 196 15.05 -14.29 1.65
C LYS A 196 15.69 -13.83 0.34
N LYS A 197 17.00 -13.61 0.36
CA LYS A 197 17.79 -13.39 -0.86
C LYS A 197 17.71 -14.67 -1.69
N ASP A 198 17.22 -14.59 -2.92
CA ASP A 198 17.24 -15.72 -3.84
C ASP A 198 18.71 -16.16 -3.95
N LYS A 199 19.04 -17.39 -3.48
CA LYS A 199 20.38 -17.94 -3.66
C LYS A 199 20.70 -17.83 -5.17
N LYS A 200 21.85 -17.24 -5.51
CA LYS A 200 22.38 -17.35 -6.87
C LYS A 200 22.41 -18.85 -7.18
N SER A 201 21.66 -19.28 -8.18
CA SER A 201 21.89 -20.59 -8.77
C SER A 201 23.27 -20.49 -9.41
N ASP A 202 24.28 -20.98 -8.72
CA ASP A 202 25.63 -21.12 -9.25
C ASP A 202 25.52 -22.00 -10.49
N SER A 203 25.60 -21.39 -11.67
CA SER A 203 25.76 -22.10 -12.93
C SER A 203 27.20 -22.64 -13.10
N SER A 204 27.96 -22.75 -12.01
CA SER A 204 29.35 -23.21 -12.00
C SER A 204 29.49 -24.71 -11.72
N THR A 205 28.42 -25.43 -11.35
CA THR A 205 28.48 -26.86 -11.03
C THR A 205 28.27 -27.80 -12.22
N LEU A 206 27.90 -27.29 -13.40
CA LEU A 206 27.66 -28.11 -14.61
C LEU A 206 28.88 -28.23 -15.55
N LYS A 207 30.02 -27.60 -15.24
CA LYS A 207 31.25 -27.70 -16.05
C LYS A 207 32.33 -28.63 -15.46
N LYS A 208 32.02 -29.39 -14.40
CA LYS A 208 33.00 -30.30 -13.78
C LYS A 208 32.85 -31.79 -14.14
N ASN A 209 31.86 -32.15 -14.96
CA ASN A 209 31.60 -33.55 -15.35
C ASN A 209 31.57 -33.77 -16.87
N LEU A 210 32.37 -33.03 -17.64
CA LEU A 210 32.68 -33.33 -19.04
C LEU A 210 34.19 -33.41 -19.21
#